data_AF-A0A4Y2M834-F1
#
_entry.id   AF-A0A4Y2M834-F1
#
_cell.length_a   1.000
_cell.length_b   1.000
_cell.length_c   1.000
_cell.angle_alpha   90.00
_cell.angle_beta   90.00
_cell.angle_gamma   90.00
#
_symmetry.space_group_name_H-M   'P 1'
#
loop_
_entity.id
_entity.type
_entity.pdbx_description
1 polymer ?
#
loop_
_entity_poly.entity_id
_entity_poly.type
_entity_poly.pdbx_seq_one_letter_code
_entity_poly.pdbx_strand_id
1 'polypeptide(L)'
;MFKIIESPATCEVRSVIRFLSVRNLSAADISRQICEVYGAAAICEGKVRKWVRDFKAGRDNVHDDSRSGRQSVITADMVASVEAKILEDRRFTAFKRLS
;
A
#
# COMPACT_ATOMS: atom_id res chain seq x y z
N MET A 1 -31.13 -3.42 -14.47
CA MET A 1 -30.17 -2.42 -13.95
C MET A 1 -29.67 -2.92 -12.61
N PHE A 2 -28.35 -3.02 -12.42
CA PHE A 2 -27.80 -3.50 -11.15
C PHE A 2 -28.02 -2.44 -10.06
N LYS A 3 -28.17 -2.89 -8.81
CA LYS A 3 -28.13 -1.98 -7.66
C LYS A 3 -26.68 -1.51 -7.51
N ILE A 4 -26.50 -0.21 -7.35
CA ILE A 4 -25.19 0.36 -7.07
C ILE A 4 -24.80 -0.05 -5.65
N ILE A 5 -23.60 -0.61 -5.50
CA ILE A 5 -22.99 -0.87 -4.20
C ILE A 5 -22.35 0.45 -3.74
N GLU A 6 -22.92 1.05 -2.69
CA GLU A 6 -22.42 2.30 -2.12
C GLU A 6 -21.18 2.04 -1.26
N SER A 7 -20.18 2.93 -1.37
CA SER A 7 -18.96 2.91 -0.56
C SER A 7 -18.26 1.54 -0.49
N PRO A 8 -17.89 0.93 -1.63
CA PRO A 8 -17.21 -0.37 -1.62
C PRO A 8 -15.83 -0.27 -0.99
N ALA A 9 -15.41 -1.33 -0.30
CA ALA A 9 -14.05 -1.41 0.20
C ALA A 9 -13.06 -1.46 -0.97
N THR A 10 -11.87 -0.84 -0.81
CA THR A 10 -10.86 -0.81 -1.88
C THR A 10 -10.41 -2.22 -2.28
N CYS A 11 -10.30 -3.14 -1.31
CA CYS A 11 -9.96 -4.54 -1.56
C CYS A 11 -11.05 -5.29 -2.34
N GLU A 12 -12.32 -4.93 -2.18
CA GLU A 12 -13.44 -5.53 -2.92
C GLU A 12 -13.34 -5.20 -4.40
N VAL A 13 -13.25 -3.90 -4.74
CA VAL A 13 -13.07 -3.44 -6.12
C VAL A 13 -11.80 -4.01 -6.74
N ARG A 14 -10.71 -4.06 -5.97
CA ARG A 14 -9.43 -4.62 -6.41
C ARG A 14 -9.50 -6.13 -6.68
N SER A 15 -10.30 -6.87 -5.92
CA SER A 15 -10.55 -8.30 -6.13
C SER A 15 -11.34 -8.54 -7.42
N VAL A 16 -12.37 -7.71 -7.70
CA VAL A 16 -13.11 -7.78 -8.97
C VAL A 16 -12.19 -7.48 -10.15
N ILE A 17 -11.34 -6.47 -10.04
CA ILE A 17 -10.37 -6.14 -11.09
C ILE A 17 -9.37 -7.28 -11.31
N ARG A 18 -8.89 -7.94 -10.23
CA ARG A 18 -8.04 -9.14 -10.34
C ARG A 18 -8.73 -10.23 -11.15
N PHE A 19 -9.96 -10.56 -10.77
CA PHE A 19 -10.77 -11.58 -11.45
C PHE A 19 -10.97 -11.27 -12.94
N LEU A 20 -11.36 -10.04 -13.28
CA LEU A 20 -11.60 -9.64 -14.66
C LEU A 20 -10.30 -9.53 -15.47
N SER A 21 -9.18 -9.19 -14.84
CA SER A 21 -7.86 -9.17 -15.48
C SER A 21 -7.41 -10.57 -15.90
N VAL A 22 -7.66 -11.61 -15.08
CA VAL A 22 -7.35 -13.01 -15.42
C VAL A 22 -8.23 -13.50 -16.58
N ARG A 23 -9.46 -12.98 -16.70
CA ARG A 23 -10.34 -13.22 -17.86
C ARG A 23 -9.92 -12.46 -19.13
N ASN A 24 -8.78 -11.77 -19.11
CA ASN A 24 -8.21 -11.01 -20.24
C ASN A 24 -9.10 -9.87 -20.76
N LEU A 25 -9.95 -9.28 -19.90
CA LEU A 25 -10.70 -8.08 -20.29
C LEU A 25 -9.74 -6.88 -20.44
N SER A 26 -10.11 -5.95 -21.33
CA SER A 26 -9.41 -4.69 -21.47
C SER A 26 -9.63 -3.81 -20.23
N ALA A 27 -8.69 -2.91 -19.93
CA ALA A 27 -8.86 -1.98 -18.81
C ALA A 27 -10.09 -1.07 -18.98
N ALA A 28 -10.45 -0.75 -20.24
CA ALA A 28 -11.65 0.04 -20.55
C ALA A 28 -12.93 -0.75 -20.23
N ASP A 29 -13.00 -2.02 -20.60
CA ASP A 29 -14.15 -2.88 -20.27
C ASP A 29 -14.30 -3.09 -18.76
N ILE A 30 -13.18 -3.30 -18.07
CA ILE A 30 -13.14 -3.39 -16.62
C ILE A 30 -13.66 -2.08 -15.99
N SER A 31 -13.19 -0.93 -16.47
CA SER A 31 -13.64 0.37 -15.97
C SER A 31 -15.15 0.56 -16.14
N ARG A 32 -15.71 0.15 -17.29
CA ARG A 32 -17.16 0.21 -17.54
C ARG A 32 -17.93 -0.67 -16.55
N GLN A 33 -17.53 -1.93 -16.37
CA GLN A 33 -18.21 -2.85 -15.44
C GLN A 33 -18.12 -2.38 -13.99
N ILE A 34 -16.98 -1.81 -13.58
CA ILE A 34 -16.84 -1.22 -12.25
C ILE A 34 -17.80 -0.04 -12.07
N CYS A 35 -17.90 0.86 -13.05
CA CYS A 35 -18.82 2.00 -12.98
C CYS A 35 -20.30 1.56 -12.95
N GLU A 36 -20.66 0.47 -13.62
CA GLU A 36 -22.04 -0.06 -13.62
C GLU A 36 -22.46 -0.63 -12.25
N VAL A 37 -21.53 -1.22 -11.50
CA VAL A 37 -21.81 -1.89 -10.22
C VAL A 37 -21.54 -1.00 -9.01
N TYR A 38 -20.49 -0.19 -9.05
CA TYR A 38 -20.01 0.62 -7.93
C TYR A 38 -20.24 2.13 -8.11
N GLY A 39 -20.73 2.53 -9.29
CA GLY A 39 -20.96 3.94 -9.63
C GLY A 39 -19.73 4.63 -10.22
N ALA A 40 -19.96 5.74 -10.92
CA ALA A 40 -18.93 6.46 -11.67
C ALA A 40 -17.82 7.07 -10.79
N ALA A 41 -18.09 7.30 -9.50
CA ALA A 41 -17.12 7.85 -8.55
C ALA A 41 -16.29 6.78 -7.81
N ALA A 42 -16.53 5.49 -8.06
CA ALA A 42 -15.89 4.41 -7.30
C ALA A 42 -14.37 4.36 -7.48
N ILE A 43 -13.89 4.46 -8.72
CA ILE A 43 -12.47 4.39 -9.03
C ILE A 43 -12.15 5.12 -10.34
N CYS A 44 -11.01 5.81 -10.39
CA CYS A 44 -10.55 6.43 -11.64
C CYS A 44 -9.90 5.40 -12.58
N GLU A 45 -10.06 5.60 -13.89
CA GLU A 45 -9.56 4.70 -14.93
C GLU A 45 -8.03 4.46 -14.83
N GLY A 46 -7.27 5.48 -14.41
CA GLY A 46 -5.83 5.36 -14.17
C GLY A 46 -5.49 4.31 -13.08
N LYS A 47 -6.31 4.21 -12.04
CA LYS A 47 -6.14 3.22 -10.97
C LYS A 47 -6.47 1.81 -11.46
N VAL A 48 -7.52 1.67 -12.29
CA VAL A 48 -7.86 0.41 -12.97
C VAL A 48 -6.67 -0.06 -13.82
N ARG A 49 -6.14 0.80 -14.70
CA ARG A 49 -5.00 0.45 -15.57
C ARG A 49 -3.77 0.02 -14.77
N LYS A 50 -3.47 0.73 -13.67
CA LYS A 50 -2.36 0.36 -12.77
C LYS A 50 -2.56 -1.05 -12.21
N TRP A 51 -3.72 -1.34 -11.63
CA TRP A 51 -3.97 -2.65 -11.03
C TRP A 51 -4.03 -3.79 -12.04
N VAL A 52 -4.63 -3.58 -13.21
CA VAL A 52 -4.58 -4.57 -14.31
C VAL A 52 -3.14 -4.91 -14.69
N ARG A 53 -2.26 -3.89 -14.80
CA ARG A 53 -0.83 -4.12 -15.06
C ARG A 53 -0.15 -4.87 -13.91
N ASP A 54 -0.46 -4.50 -12.67
CA ASP A 54 0.12 -5.14 -11.47
C ASP A 54 -0.26 -6.63 -11.41
N PHE A 55 -1.52 -6.97 -11.66
CA PHE A 55 -2.00 -8.35 -11.69
C PHE A 55 -1.40 -9.15 -12.84
N LYS A 56 -1.27 -8.56 -14.04
CA LYS A 56 -0.56 -9.19 -15.15
C LYS A 56 0.92 -9.44 -14.85
N ALA A 57 1.52 -8.64 -13.97
CA ALA A 57 2.89 -8.81 -13.49
C ALA A 57 3.00 -9.76 -12.27
N GLY A 58 1.92 -10.44 -11.88
CA GLY A 58 1.91 -11.40 -10.76
C GLY A 58 1.80 -10.78 -9.37
N ARG A 59 1.59 -9.47 -9.24
CA ARG A 59 1.30 -8.82 -7.95
C ARG A 59 -0.17 -9.00 -7.60
N ASP A 60 -0.47 -10.06 -6.86
CA ASP A 60 -1.83 -10.55 -6.67
C ASP A 60 -2.49 -10.11 -5.35
N ASN A 61 -1.74 -9.39 -4.50
CA ASN A 61 -2.24 -8.80 -3.26
C ASN A 61 -3.34 -7.76 -3.55
N VAL A 62 -4.50 -7.98 -2.94
CA VAL A 62 -5.69 -7.11 -3.04
C VAL A 62 -5.74 -6.07 -1.92
N HIS A 63 -4.90 -6.22 -0.90
CA HIS A 63 -4.71 -5.22 0.13
C HIS A 63 -3.57 -4.27 -0.25
N ASP A 64 -3.62 -3.05 0.29
CA ASP A 64 -2.47 -2.16 0.17
C ASP A 64 -1.30 -2.77 0.93
N ASP A 65 -0.12 -2.72 0.31
CA ASP A 65 1.10 -3.13 1.00
C ASP A 65 1.25 -2.30 2.27
N SER A 66 1.80 -2.91 3.32
CA SER A 66 2.15 -2.21 4.54
C SER A 66 2.93 -0.96 4.15
N ARG A 67 2.42 0.21 4.51
CA ARG A 67 3.15 1.45 4.30
C ARG A 67 4.45 1.30 5.07
N SER A 68 5.57 1.21 4.36
CA SER A 68 6.86 1.43 5.01
C SER A 68 6.78 2.86 5.56
N GLY A 69 6.62 2.99 6.87
CA GLY A 69 6.86 4.26 7.54
C GLY A 69 8.29 4.71 7.29
N ARG A 70 8.72 5.80 7.92
CA ARG A 70 10.15 6.10 7.99
C ARG A 70 10.83 4.90 8.64
N GLN A 71 11.67 4.17 7.90
CA GLN A 71 12.49 3.12 8.47
C GLN A 71 13.30 3.76 9.61
N SER A 72 13.06 3.29 10.83
CA SER A 72 13.91 3.67 11.95
C SER A 72 15.27 3.04 11.70
N VAL A 73 16.29 3.87 11.43
CA VAL A 73 17.68 3.44 11.24
C VAL A 73 18.31 3.12 12.61
N ILE A 74 17.54 2.55 13.55
CA ILE A 74 18.04 2.13 14.85
C ILE A 74 18.37 0.65 14.71
N THR A 75 19.65 0.33 14.65
CA THR A 75 20.14 -1.06 14.67
C THR A 75 20.43 -1.50 16.10
N ALA A 76 20.44 -2.82 16.36
CA ALA A 76 20.79 -3.37 17.66
C ALA A 76 22.19 -2.91 18.12
N ASP A 77 23.14 -2.79 17.19
CA ASP A 77 24.49 -2.31 17.47
C ASP A 77 24.51 -0.84 17.93
N MET A 78 23.63 0.01 17.37
CA MET A 78 23.48 1.40 17.82
C MET A 78 22.91 1.47 19.23
N VAL A 79 21.95 0.60 19.56
CA VAL A 79 21.38 0.51 20.92
C VAL A 79 22.45 0.05 21.92
N ALA A 80 23.16 -1.04 21.61
CA ALA A 80 24.22 -1.57 22.46
C ALA A 80 25.36 -0.55 22.68
N SER A 81 25.72 0.20 21.65
CA SER A 81 26.75 1.24 21.74
C SER A 81 26.33 2.42 22.63
N VAL A 82 25.04 2.80 22.60
CA VAL A 82 24.50 3.84 23.48
C VAL A 82 24.39 3.34 24.92
N GLU A 83 23.92 2.10 25.13
CA GLU A 83 23.86 1.48 26.45
C GLU A 83 25.23 1.38 27.11
N ALA A 84 26.25 0.94 26.36
CA ALA A 84 27.63 0.90 26.84
C ALA A 84 28.13 2.28 27.27
N LYS A 85 27.85 3.34 26.49
CA LYS A 85 28.22 4.72 26.84
C LYS A 85 27.50 5.26 28.08
N ILE A 86 26.24 4.90 28.27
CA ILE A 86 25.47 5.29 29.47
C ILE A 86 26.00 4.57 30.72
N LEU A 87 26.44 3.31 30.58
CA LEU A 87 27.06 2.56 31.67
C LEU A 87 28.43 3.13 32.06
N GLU A 88 29.22 3.58 31.08
CA GLU A 88 30.52 4.19 31.29
C GLU A 88 30.42 5.60 31.91
N ASP A 89 29.50 6.44 31.42
CA ASP A 89 29.22 7.76 31.98
C ASP A 89 27.72 7.96 32.21
N ARG A 90 27.29 7.84 33.48
CA ARG A 90 25.89 8.07 33.87
C ARG A 90 25.41 9.52 33.68
N ARG A 91 26.30 10.46 33.40
CA ARG A 91 25.98 11.86 33.04
C ARG A 91 25.94 12.08 31.52
N PHE A 92 26.07 11.01 30.72
CA PHE A 92 25.96 11.08 29.27
C PHE A 92 24.57 11.59 28.87
N THR A 93 24.54 12.73 28.20
CA THR A 93 23.34 13.29 27.59
C THR A 93 23.51 13.24 26.07
N ALA A 94 22.49 12.78 25.35
CA ALA A 94 22.50 12.62 23.89
C ALA A 94 22.65 13.96 23.11
N PHE A 95 22.83 15.07 23.81
CA PHE A 95 22.92 16.41 23.24
C PHE A 95 24.30 17.01 23.56
N LYS A 96 25.33 16.65 22.79
CA LYS A 96 26.58 17.42 22.78
C LYS A 96 27.14 17.57 21.37
N ARG A 97 26.82 18.75 20.82
CA ARG A 97 27.56 19.64 19.91
C ARG A 97 28.75 19.00 19.17
N LEU A 98 28.60 18.91 17.84
CA LEU A 98 29.71 18.85 16.89
C LEU A 98 30.68 20.02 17.17
N SER A 99 31.93 19.69 17.50
CA SER A 99 33.11 20.52 17.25
C SER A 99 34.33 19.62 17.15
#